data_AF-A0A2S7SZS1-F1
#
_entry.id   AF-A0A2S7SZS1-F1
#
_cell.length_a   1.000
_cell.length_b   1.000
_cell.length_c   1.000
_cell.angle_alpha   90.00
_cell.angle_beta   90.00
_cell.angle_gamma   90.00
#
_symmetry.space_group_name_H-M   'P 1'
#
loop_
_entity.id
_entity.type
_entity.pdbx_description
1 polymer ?
#
loop_
_entity_poly.entity_id
_entity_poly.type
_entity_poly.pdbx_seq_one_letter_code
_entity_poly.pdbx_strand_id
1 'polypeptide(L)'
;MGKEKTIKENKELHVVDNQEKKPYLTKRILISAAKQGFRKAAEETMKVMGYNVIARDGWVMKIFPDGRTEKISPLEPENTDYDLALD
;
A
#
# COMPACT_ATOMS: atom_id res chain seq x y z
N MET A 1 -18.56 41.59 54.11
CA MET A 1 -17.96 42.44 53.07
C MET A 1 -16.59 41.88 52.76
N GLY A 2 -16.25 41.64 51.49
CA GLY A 2 -14.94 41.10 51.08
C GLY A 2 -15.01 39.67 50.53
N LYS A 3 -15.25 39.54 49.22
CA LYS A 3 -15.00 38.30 48.44
C LYS A 3 -13.57 38.40 47.94
N GLU A 4 -12.72 37.40 48.18
CA GLU A 4 -11.55 37.19 47.34
C GLU A 4 -11.56 35.75 46.83
N LYS A 5 -11.93 35.65 45.55
CA LYS A 5 -11.88 34.44 44.76
C LYS A 5 -10.42 34.22 44.36
N THR A 6 -9.76 33.23 44.94
CA THR A 6 -8.48 32.74 44.39
C THR A 6 -8.79 31.91 43.15
N ILE A 7 -8.73 32.56 41.98
CA ILE A 7 -8.75 31.92 40.67
C ILE A 7 -7.41 31.21 40.52
N LYS A 8 -7.39 29.89 40.70
CA LYS A 8 -6.24 29.07 40.30
C LYS A 8 -6.27 28.95 38.79
N GLU A 9 -5.26 29.57 38.18
CA GLU A 9 -4.95 29.59 36.76
C GLU A 9 -5.13 28.21 36.12
N ASN A 10 -6.15 28.07 35.29
CA ASN A 10 -6.16 27.03 34.27
C ASN A 10 -5.10 27.42 33.25
N LYS A 11 -3.93 26.78 33.33
CA LYS A 11 -3.00 26.71 32.21
C LYS A 11 -3.72 26.01 31.07
N GLU A 12 -4.30 26.80 30.17
CA GLU A 12 -4.61 26.34 28.83
C GLU A 12 -3.31 25.79 28.25
N LEU A 13 -3.23 24.46 28.15
CA LEU A 13 -2.29 23.82 27.26
C LEU A 13 -2.61 24.35 25.87
N HIS A 14 -1.83 25.32 25.41
CA HIS A 14 -1.66 25.57 23.99
C HIS A 14 -1.14 24.27 23.38
N VAL A 15 -2.06 23.42 22.95
CA VAL A 15 -1.78 22.36 21.99
C VAL A 15 -1.45 23.13 20.72
N VAL A 16 -0.17 23.47 20.58
CA VAL A 16 0.39 23.85 19.30
C VAL A 16 0.16 22.60 18.46
N ASP A 17 -0.91 22.62 17.67
CA ASP A 17 -1.12 21.70 16.57
C ASP A 17 0.10 21.90 15.67
N ASN A 18 1.16 21.15 16.01
CA ASN A 18 2.31 20.95 15.16
C ASN A 18 1.75 20.06 14.05
N GLN A 19 0.99 20.68 13.15
CA GLN A 19 0.62 20.09 11.88
C GLN A 19 1.93 19.99 11.11
N GLU A 20 2.76 19.01 11.50
CA GLU A 20 3.82 18.49 10.67
C GLU A 20 3.17 18.29 9.32
N LYS A 21 3.56 19.13 8.35
CA LYS A 21 3.03 19.08 6.99
C LYS A 21 3.27 17.65 6.52
N LYS A 22 2.23 16.81 6.60
CA LYS A 22 2.35 15.40 6.22
C LYS A 22 2.85 15.40 4.79
N PRO A 23 3.98 14.75 4.50
CA PRO A 23 4.54 14.78 3.17
C PRO A 23 3.47 14.27 2.20
N TYR A 24 3.17 15.07 1.17
CA TYR A 24 2.16 14.71 0.18
C TYR A 24 2.53 13.38 -0.46
N LEU A 25 1.56 12.46 -0.56
CA LEU A 25 1.74 11.22 -1.28
C LEU A 25 1.87 11.54 -2.77
N THR A 26 3.11 11.65 -3.25
CA THR A 26 3.37 11.82 -4.68
C THR A 26 3.25 10.47 -5.38
N LYS A 27 2.90 10.50 -6.67
CA LYS A 27 2.95 9.31 -7.56
C LYS A 27 4.28 8.56 -7.44
N ARG A 28 5.40 9.29 -7.33
CA ARG A 28 6.75 8.70 -7.18
C ARG A 28 6.89 7.92 -5.88
N ILE A 29 6.42 8.47 -4.75
CA ILE A 29 6.47 7.80 -3.45
C ILE A 29 5.61 6.53 -3.49
N LEU A 30 4.39 6.61 -4.04
CA LEU A 30 3.50 5.46 -4.17
C LEU A 30 4.12 4.34 -5.01
N ILE A 31 4.63 4.67 -6.20
CA ILE A 31 5.30 3.69 -7.09
C ILE A 31 6.50 3.05 -6.38
N SER A 32 7.30 3.85 -5.68
CA SER A 32 8.48 3.35 -4.95
C SER A 32 8.08 2.36 -3.85
N ALA A 33 7.12 2.75 -3.00
CA ALA A 33 6.65 1.92 -1.91
C ALA A 33 6.00 0.62 -2.42
N ALA A 34 5.16 0.72 -3.45
CA ALA A 34 4.53 -0.45 -4.07
C ALA A 34 5.56 -1.43 -4.64
N LYS A 35 6.55 -0.95 -5.40
CA LYS A 35 7.63 -1.80 -5.94
C LYS A 35 8.40 -2.53 -4.86
N GLN A 36 8.71 -1.86 -3.75
CA GLN A 36 9.40 -2.48 -2.62
C GLN A 36 8.52 -3.56 -1.96
N GLY A 37 7.23 -3.27 -1.76
CA GLY A 37 6.27 -4.22 -1.21
C GLY A 37 6.12 -5.48 -2.06
N PHE A 38 5.92 -5.33 -3.37
CA PHE A 38 5.80 -6.45 -4.30
C PHE A 38 7.07 -7.29 -4.37
N ARG A 39 8.25 -6.65 -4.36
CA ARG A 39 9.52 -7.37 -4.33
C ARG A 39 9.64 -8.25 -3.09
N LYS A 40 9.35 -7.68 -1.92
CA LYS A 40 9.40 -8.42 -0.66
C LYS A 40 8.39 -9.56 -0.62
N ALA A 41 7.16 -9.31 -1.08
CA ALA A 41 6.14 -10.35 -1.19
C ALA A 41 6.59 -11.49 -2.09
N ALA A 42 7.13 -11.18 -3.27
CA ALA A 42 7.66 -12.19 -4.19
C ALA A 42 8.83 -12.99 -3.60
N GLU A 43 9.73 -12.35 -2.84
CA GLU A 43 10.83 -13.02 -2.15
C GLU A 43 10.31 -13.97 -1.06
N GLU A 44 9.36 -13.53 -0.23
CA GLU A 44 8.78 -14.35 0.85
C GLU A 44 7.91 -15.50 0.32
N THR A 45 7.06 -15.24 -0.68
CA THR A 45 6.26 -16.28 -1.33
C THR A 45 7.16 -17.34 -1.95
N MET A 46 8.26 -16.95 -2.58
CA MET A 46 9.25 -17.90 -3.11
C MET A 46 9.88 -18.77 -2.00
N LYS A 47 10.18 -18.20 -0.83
CA LYS A 47 10.72 -18.95 0.32
C LYS A 47 9.72 -19.94 0.92
N VAL A 48 8.45 -19.51 1.06
CA VAL A 48 7.42 -20.29 1.77
C VAL A 48 6.77 -21.32 0.86
N MET A 49 6.41 -20.93 -0.37
CA MET A 49 5.66 -21.77 -1.31
C MET A 49 6.55 -22.48 -2.33
N GLY A 50 7.79 -21.99 -2.53
CA GLY A 50 8.71 -22.50 -3.54
C GLY A 50 8.41 -22.06 -4.96
N TYR A 51 7.46 -21.15 -5.18
CA TYR A 51 7.15 -20.56 -6.48
C TYR A 51 6.41 -19.23 -6.32
N ASN A 52 6.48 -18.37 -7.34
CA ASN A 52 5.60 -17.21 -7.50
C ASN A 52 4.59 -17.45 -8.61
N VAL A 53 3.43 -16.80 -8.53
CA VAL A 53 2.42 -16.80 -9.61
C VAL A 53 2.55 -15.50 -10.41
N ILE A 54 2.65 -15.62 -11.74
CA ILE A 54 2.77 -14.50 -12.67
C ILE A 54 1.75 -14.63 -13.80
N ALA A 55 1.33 -13.50 -14.36
CA ALA A 55 0.60 -13.44 -15.61
C ALA A 55 1.60 -13.11 -16.74
N ARG A 56 1.75 -14.01 -17.73
CA ARG A 56 2.66 -13.81 -18.88
C ARG A 56 2.10 -14.53 -20.10
N ASP A 57 2.23 -13.89 -21.27
CA ASP A 57 1.87 -14.45 -22.58
C ASP A 57 0.42 -15.01 -22.65
N GLY A 58 -0.52 -14.35 -21.97
CA GLY A 58 -1.92 -14.80 -21.93
C GLY A 58 -2.20 -15.96 -20.97
N TRP A 59 -1.27 -16.28 -20.07
CA TRP A 59 -1.41 -17.37 -19.09
C TRP A 59 -1.10 -16.92 -17.67
N VAL A 60 -1.80 -17.52 -16.71
CA VAL A 60 -1.37 -17.60 -15.31
C VAL A 60 -0.35 -18.73 -15.21
N MET A 61 0.83 -18.44 -14.67
CA MET A 61 1.97 -19.35 -14.62
C MET A 61 2.61 -19.34 -13.23
N LYS A 62 3.12 -20.48 -12.78
CA LYS A 62 4.08 -20.55 -11.67
C LYS A 62 5.49 -20.36 -12.22
N ILE A 63 6.32 -19.60 -11.50
CA ILE A 63 7.76 -19.51 -11.71
C ILE A 63 8.48 -19.99 -10.45
N PHE A 64 9.40 -20.93 -10.62
CA PHE A 64 10.17 -21.55 -9.55
C PHE A 64 11.57 -20.89 -9.43
N PRO A 65 12.29 -21.07 -8.30
CA PRO A 65 13.61 -20.47 -8.08
C PRO A 65 14.68 -20.88 -9.11
N ASP A 66 14.54 -22.08 -9.69
CA ASP A 66 15.41 -22.64 -10.72
C ASP A 66 15.11 -22.08 -12.12
N GLY A 67 14.10 -21.23 -12.25
CA GLY A 67 13.65 -20.66 -13.52
C GLY A 67 12.66 -21.55 -14.29
N ARG A 68 12.28 -22.73 -13.75
CA ARG A 68 11.22 -23.55 -14.33
C ARG A 68 9.90 -22.78 -14.29
N THR A 69 9.06 -23.03 -15.30
CA THR A 69 7.72 -22.46 -15.37
C THR A 69 6.65 -23.52 -15.58
N GLU A 70 5.49 -23.34 -14.97
CA GLU A 70 4.33 -24.23 -15.11
C GLU A 70 3.08 -23.41 -15.41
N LYS A 71 2.37 -23.74 -16.50
CA LYS A 71 1.11 -23.08 -16.85
C LYS A 71 -0.02 -23.58 -15.93
N ILE A 72 -0.81 -22.65 -15.40
CA ILE A 72 -1.97 -22.95 -14.57
C ILE A 72 -3.24 -22.88 -15.43
N SER A 73 -3.51 -21.71 -16.01
CA SER A 73 -4.72 -21.45 -16.79
C SER A 73 -4.47 -20.32 -17.78
N PRO A 74 -5.23 -20.28 -18.90
CA PRO A 74 -5.24 -19.09 -19.74
C PRO A 74 -5.83 -17.92 -18.94
N LEU A 75 -5.41 -16.69 -19.27
CA LEU A 75 -6.10 -15.50 -18.80
C LEU A 75 -7.42 -15.39 -19.54
N GLU A 76 -8.48 -15.07 -18.81
CA GLU A 76 -9.76 -14.78 -19.46
C GLU A 76 -9.64 -13.49 -20.26
N PRO A 77 -10.17 -13.46 -21.50
CA PRO A 77 -10.25 -12.21 -22.25
C PRO A 77 -11.13 -11.22 -21.49
N GLU A 78 -10.68 -9.98 -21.43
CA GLU A 78 -11.40 -8.89 -20.77
C GLU A 78 -12.75 -8.65 -21.46
N ASN A 79 -13.87 -8.86 -20.75
CA ASN A 79 -15.19 -8.37 -21.19
C ASN A 79 -15.17 -6.85 -21.02
N THR A 80 -15.02 -6.12 -22.13
CA THR A 80 -14.79 -4.67 -22.15
C THR A 80 -16.06 -3.83 -21.96
N ASP A 81 -17.16 -4.43 -21.49
CA ASP A 81 -18.45 -3.75 -21.25
C ASP A 81 -18.51 -2.99 -19.90
N TYR A 82 -17.34 -2.69 -19.31
CA TYR A 82 -17.27 -1.82 -18.14
C TYR A 82 -17.00 -0.39 -18.59
N ASP A 83 -18.01 0.47 -18.41
CA ASP A 83 -17.85 1.93 -18.48
C ASP A 83 -16.94 2.36 -17.32
N LEU A 84 -15.63 2.31 -17.55
CA LEU A 84 -14.63 2.81 -16.61
C LEU A 84 -14.70 4.33 -16.65
N ALA A 85 -15.49 4.91 -15.74
CA ALA A 85 -15.46 6.33 -15.43
C ALA A 85 -14.08 6.67 -14.83
N LEU A 86 -13.14 6.99 -15.72
CA LEU A 86 -11.89 7.65 -15.37
C LEU A 86 -12.15 9.16 -15.42
N ASP A 87 -12.49 9.75 -14.27
CA ASP A 87 -12.45 11.20 -14.03
C ASP A 87 -11.02 11.65 -13.67
#